data_AF-A0A518CMA9-F1
#
_entry.id   AF-A0A518CMA9-F1
#
_cell.length_a   1.000
_cell.length_b   1.000
_cell.length_c   1.000
_cell.angle_alpha   90.00
_cell.angle_beta   90.00
_cell.angle_gamma   90.00
#
_symmetry.space_group_name_H-M   'P 1'
#
loop_
_entity.id
_entity.type
_entity.pdbx_description
1 polymer ?
#
loop_
_entity_poly.entity_id
_entity_poly.type
_entity_poly.pdbx_seq_one_letter_code
_entity_poly.pdbx_strand_id
1 'polypeptide(L)'
;MKMLLTSLLVLGLSSQLLAEEISWKRTELDSAFRSEGVTTADVNRDGLLDVLSGDVWYEAPGWTIHEIAKPGEYVAGVGYSESFANFSYDVNQDGWEDYIIVGHPGKPFFWYENPQNKEGHWKKYEIWHSGCNESPIFEDVTGDGIPELIVGSQPESQFGYIEIPAKDKATDKWVFTAVSRPGDPGTNGSHRYYHGNGAGDLNQDGLIDILIPHGWYQHPAEDGGEWVFHPYTLGKPGEENPLPAANLHVQDFDLDGDQDIVMSCAHAYGVWWFENLGSENNDQFEYHLIDESFSQTHALEFYDINGDGQKDLVTGKRFYAHNGNDPGGKDEVVMFWYEIKRKKGQAPEFIPHEIVAGRDTGVGTQFQVRDFNGDGLYDIILGNKKGVNLLVQERD
;
A
#
# COMPACT_ATOMS: atom_id res chain seq x y z
N MET A 1 -74.85 29.78 -8.21
CA MET A 1 -73.95 28.61 -8.26
C MET A 1 -72.52 29.14 -8.20
N LYS A 2 -71.93 29.26 -7.00
CA LYS A 2 -70.53 29.67 -6.79
C LYS A 2 -69.78 28.44 -6.29
N MET A 3 -68.85 27.94 -7.09
CA MET A 3 -67.95 26.84 -6.73
C MET A 3 -66.94 27.33 -5.69
N LEU A 4 -66.86 26.65 -4.55
CA LEU A 4 -65.68 26.69 -3.68
C LEU A 4 -64.66 25.69 -4.24
N LEU A 5 -63.47 26.16 -4.62
CA LEU A 5 -62.30 25.31 -4.76
C LEU A 5 -61.63 25.21 -3.37
N THR A 6 -61.50 23.98 -2.88
CA THR A 6 -60.70 23.67 -1.68
C THR A 6 -59.32 23.26 -2.16
N SER A 7 -58.30 24.09 -1.93
CA SER A 7 -56.91 23.74 -2.21
C SER A 7 -56.38 22.80 -1.12
N LEU A 8 -56.06 21.56 -1.47
CA LEU A 8 -55.29 20.64 -0.64
C LEU A 8 -53.81 21.05 -0.73
N LEU A 9 -53.22 21.47 0.38
CA LEU A 9 -51.79 21.69 0.50
C LEU A 9 -51.12 20.35 0.83
N VAL A 10 -50.44 19.75 -0.14
CA VAL A 10 -49.58 18.58 0.10
C VAL A 10 -48.22 19.09 0.55
N LEU A 11 -47.94 18.99 1.85
CA LEU A 11 -46.60 19.21 2.40
C LEU A 11 -45.76 17.98 2.06
N GLY A 12 -44.87 18.11 1.06
CA GLY A 12 -43.82 17.14 0.82
C GLY A 12 -42.79 17.23 1.95
N LEU A 13 -42.70 16.19 2.77
CA LEU A 13 -41.56 15.97 3.65
C LEU A 13 -40.38 15.58 2.78
N SER A 14 -39.45 16.52 2.57
CA SER A 14 -38.11 16.19 2.11
C SER A 14 -37.38 15.50 3.26
N SER A 15 -37.24 14.18 3.19
CA SER A 15 -36.26 13.47 4.02
C SER A 15 -34.87 13.91 3.57
N GLN A 16 -34.25 14.82 4.32
CA GLN A 16 -32.80 14.92 4.27
C GLN A 16 -32.27 13.60 4.82
N LEU A 17 -31.75 12.74 3.94
CA LEU A 17 -30.83 11.70 4.38
C LEU A 17 -29.67 12.46 5.04
N LEU A 18 -29.53 12.29 6.35
CA LEU A 18 -28.29 12.65 7.01
C LEU A 18 -27.21 11.78 6.37
N ALA A 19 -26.10 12.39 5.97
CA ALA A 19 -24.92 11.61 5.59
C ALA A 19 -24.53 10.80 6.82
N GLU A 20 -24.36 9.50 6.63
CA GLU A 20 -23.92 8.55 7.65
C GLU A 20 -22.55 9.00 8.17
N GLU A 21 -22.38 9.10 9.48
CA GLU A 21 -21.10 9.53 10.06
C GLU A 21 -20.14 8.33 10.06
N ILE A 22 -19.01 8.47 9.36
CA ILE A 22 -17.97 7.43 9.32
C ILE A 22 -17.01 7.68 10.47
N SER A 23 -16.85 6.67 11.32
CA SER A 23 -15.91 6.68 12.44
C SER A 23 -15.14 5.36 12.52
N TRP A 24 -14.19 5.27 13.45
CA TRP A 24 -13.37 4.08 13.64
C TRP A 24 -13.21 3.75 15.11
N LYS A 25 -13.20 2.45 15.42
CA LYS A 25 -12.87 1.91 16.72
C LYS A 25 -11.53 1.21 16.69
N ARG A 26 -10.58 1.72 17.49
CA ARG A 26 -9.25 1.11 17.64
C ARG A 26 -9.28 -0.06 18.63
N THR A 27 -8.63 -1.15 18.22
CA THR A 27 -8.22 -2.28 19.08
C THR A 27 -6.71 -2.44 18.97
N GLU A 28 -5.99 -2.31 20.08
CA GLU A 28 -4.55 -2.62 20.14
C GLU A 28 -4.39 -4.14 20.32
N LEU A 29 -3.79 -4.80 19.33
CA LEU A 29 -3.54 -6.25 19.34
C LEU A 29 -2.25 -6.55 20.12
N ASP A 30 -1.23 -5.71 19.93
CA ASP A 30 0.07 -5.82 20.59
C ASP A 30 0.74 -4.45 20.64
N SER A 31 1.43 -4.15 21.73
CA SER A 31 2.20 -2.91 21.89
C SER A 31 3.68 -3.08 21.49
N ALA A 32 4.14 -4.32 21.31
CA ALA A 32 5.50 -4.60 20.91
C ALA A 32 5.74 -4.25 19.44
N PHE A 33 6.88 -3.61 19.14
CA PHE A 33 7.32 -3.38 17.77
C PHE A 33 7.74 -4.71 17.14
N ARG A 34 6.90 -5.27 16.26
CA ARG A 34 7.16 -6.54 15.54
C ARG A 34 7.71 -6.33 14.14
N SER A 35 7.14 -5.35 13.43
CA SER A 35 7.32 -5.13 12.01
C SER A 35 6.97 -3.68 11.68
N GLU A 36 7.48 -3.17 10.55
CA GLU A 36 6.99 -1.93 9.92
C GLU A 36 5.89 -2.22 8.87
N GLY A 37 5.44 -3.47 8.77
CA GLY A 37 4.36 -3.91 7.89
C GLY A 37 3.42 -4.89 8.59
N VAL A 38 2.34 -5.24 7.90
CA VAL A 38 1.33 -6.16 8.40
C VAL A 38 0.54 -6.79 7.25
N THR A 39 0.10 -8.02 7.41
CA THR A 39 -0.81 -8.66 6.45
C THR A 39 -1.88 -9.47 7.17
N THR A 40 -2.80 -10.03 6.39
CA THR A 40 -3.93 -10.80 6.87
C THR A 40 -4.07 -12.10 6.11
N ALA A 41 -4.58 -13.15 6.77
CA ALA A 41 -4.84 -14.44 6.16
C ALA A 41 -5.80 -15.25 7.04
N ASP A 42 -6.56 -16.20 6.51
CA ASP A 42 -7.25 -17.21 7.33
C ASP A 42 -6.24 -18.32 7.72
N VAL A 43 -5.41 -18.05 8.74
CA VAL A 43 -4.22 -18.85 9.06
C VAL A 43 -4.61 -20.25 9.53
N ASN A 44 -5.69 -20.34 10.30
CA ASN A 44 -6.14 -21.57 10.95
C ASN A 44 -7.33 -22.25 10.22
N ARG A 45 -7.85 -21.65 9.14
CA ARG A 45 -9.03 -22.08 8.36
C ARG A 45 -10.33 -22.09 9.15
N ASP A 46 -10.52 -21.12 10.04
CA ASP A 46 -11.78 -20.94 10.77
C ASP A 46 -12.75 -19.96 10.08
N GLY A 47 -12.32 -19.31 9.00
CA GLY A 47 -13.09 -18.36 8.21
C GLY A 47 -13.03 -16.93 8.72
N LEU A 48 -12.17 -16.63 9.69
CA LEU A 48 -11.89 -15.28 10.18
C LEU A 48 -10.54 -14.79 9.66
N LEU A 49 -10.38 -13.47 9.55
CA LEU A 49 -9.10 -12.89 9.13
C LEU A 49 -8.12 -12.79 10.30
N ASP A 50 -7.11 -13.65 10.22
CA ASP A 50 -5.79 -13.60 10.84
C ASP A 50 -5.09 -12.25 10.70
N VAL A 51 -4.26 -11.83 11.67
CA VAL A 51 -3.26 -10.77 11.46
C VAL A 51 -1.86 -11.36 11.61
N LEU A 52 -0.96 -11.09 10.66
CA LEU A 52 0.44 -11.53 10.69
C LEU A 52 1.36 -10.32 10.64
N SER A 53 2.29 -10.22 11.61
CA SER A 53 3.23 -9.10 11.68
C SER A 53 4.55 -9.54 12.31
N GLY A 54 5.63 -9.50 11.52
CA GLY A 54 6.96 -9.88 11.95
C GLY A 54 7.05 -11.36 12.29
N ASP A 55 7.43 -11.70 13.52
CA ASP A 55 7.68 -13.10 13.92
C ASP A 55 6.43 -13.79 14.52
N VAL A 56 5.26 -13.14 14.49
CA VAL A 56 4.03 -13.60 15.17
C VAL A 56 2.78 -13.42 14.31
N TRP A 57 1.73 -14.16 14.64
CA TRP A 57 0.36 -13.92 14.16
C TRP A 57 -0.63 -13.85 15.33
N TYR A 58 -1.78 -13.22 15.09
CA TYR A 58 -2.82 -12.90 16.07
C TYR A 58 -4.14 -13.54 15.66
N GLU A 59 -4.56 -14.59 16.36
CA GLU A 59 -5.75 -15.39 16.04
C GLU A 59 -7.05 -14.64 16.32
N ALA A 60 -7.86 -14.40 15.30
CA ALA A 60 -9.17 -13.78 15.44
C ALA A 60 -10.17 -14.73 16.14
N PRO A 61 -11.24 -14.20 16.80
CA PRO A 61 -11.46 -12.80 17.15
C PRO A 61 -10.82 -12.43 18.50
N GLY A 62 -10.15 -13.38 19.16
CA GLY A 62 -9.58 -13.21 20.50
C GLY A 62 -8.21 -12.52 20.52
N TRP A 63 -7.58 -12.41 19.35
CA TRP A 63 -6.24 -11.90 19.11
C TRP A 63 -5.17 -12.64 19.92
N THR A 64 -5.33 -13.96 20.04
CA THR A 64 -4.35 -14.82 20.71
C THR A 64 -3.05 -14.81 19.91
N ILE A 65 -1.93 -14.47 20.56
CA ILE A 65 -0.64 -14.38 19.89
C ILE A 65 -0.02 -15.77 19.74
N HIS A 66 0.46 -16.07 18.54
CA HIS A 66 1.17 -17.30 18.19
C HIS A 66 2.50 -16.98 17.51
N GLU A 67 3.52 -17.81 17.76
CA GLU A 67 4.85 -17.64 17.18
C GLU A 67 4.92 -18.26 15.77
N ILE A 68 5.27 -17.45 14.76
CA ILE A 68 5.69 -17.92 13.43
C ILE A 68 7.15 -18.37 13.51
N ALA A 69 7.98 -17.53 14.13
CA ALA A 69 9.37 -17.78 14.45
C ALA A 69 9.65 -17.25 15.86
N LYS A 70 10.86 -17.50 16.38
CA LYS A 70 11.25 -16.92 17.67
C LYS A 70 11.20 -15.38 17.60
N PRO A 71 10.36 -14.70 18.41
CA PRO A 71 10.21 -13.26 18.30
C PRO A 71 11.50 -12.49 18.61
N GLY A 72 11.81 -11.52 17.74
CA GLY A 72 12.82 -10.51 18.03
C GLY A 72 12.39 -9.53 19.12
N GLU A 73 13.37 -8.82 19.70
CA GLU A 73 13.15 -7.71 20.64
C GLU A 73 13.65 -6.41 19.99
N TYR A 74 12.72 -5.57 19.55
CA TYR A 74 13.02 -4.31 18.87
C TYR A 74 12.49 -3.12 19.68
N VAL A 75 13.24 -2.02 19.69
CA VAL A 75 12.89 -0.82 20.45
C VAL A 75 12.76 0.37 19.52
N ALA A 76 11.57 0.97 19.51
CA ALA A 76 11.29 2.20 18.77
C ALA A 76 12.28 3.31 19.15
N GLY A 77 12.85 3.99 18.16
CA GLY A 77 13.84 5.05 18.36
C GLY A 77 15.27 4.55 18.58
N VAL A 78 15.50 3.24 18.71
CA VAL A 78 16.84 2.63 18.82
C VAL A 78 17.25 1.95 17.51
N GLY A 79 16.35 1.19 16.91
CA GLY A 79 16.63 0.41 15.69
C GLY A 79 15.37 0.00 14.94
N TYR A 80 15.54 -0.95 14.02
CA TYR A 80 14.48 -1.49 13.17
C TYR A 80 14.21 -2.95 13.52
N SER A 81 13.00 -3.41 13.18
CA SER A 81 12.68 -4.82 13.03
C SER A 81 13.39 -5.40 11.80
N GLU A 82 13.48 -6.73 11.73
CA GLU A 82 13.92 -7.46 10.53
C GLU A 82 12.77 -7.68 9.52
N SER A 83 11.65 -6.97 9.70
CA SER A 83 10.41 -7.09 8.91
C SER A 83 9.92 -5.69 8.55
N PHE A 84 9.88 -5.39 7.24
CA PHE A 84 9.48 -4.09 6.70
C PHE A 84 8.16 -4.18 5.93
N ALA A 85 7.98 -5.18 5.07
CA ALA A 85 6.71 -5.41 4.38
C ALA A 85 6.29 -6.87 4.52
N ASN A 86 4.98 -7.08 4.60
CA ASN A 86 4.38 -8.36 4.95
C ASN A 86 3.26 -8.66 3.95
N PHE A 87 3.27 -9.88 3.40
CA PHE A 87 2.27 -10.35 2.45
C PHE A 87 1.86 -11.78 2.79
N SER A 88 0.66 -12.17 2.39
CA SER A 88 0.15 -13.53 2.51
C SER A 88 -0.26 -14.06 1.14
N TYR A 89 -0.02 -15.35 0.91
CA TYR A 89 -0.44 -16.04 -0.32
C TYR A 89 -0.32 -17.56 -0.13
N ASP A 90 -1.09 -18.37 -0.86
CA ASP A 90 -0.89 -19.83 -0.94
C ASP A 90 0.32 -20.17 -1.83
N VAL A 91 1.52 -19.86 -1.32
CA VAL A 91 2.80 -19.94 -2.05
C VAL A 91 3.06 -21.35 -2.58
N ASN A 92 2.79 -22.36 -1.76
CA ASN A 92 3.05 -23.75 -2.11
C ASN A 92 1.83 -24.48 -2.72
N GLN A 93 0.72 -23.77 -2.93
CA GLN A 93 -0.50 -24.26 -3.57
C GLN A 93 -1.09 -25.48 -2.84
N ASP A 94 -1.08 -25.49 -1.50
CA ASP A 94 -1.73 -26.51 -0.66
C ASP A 94 -3.08 -26.06 -0.07
N GLY A 95 -3.50 -24.84 -0.44
CA GLY A 95 -4.71 -24.16 -0.02
C GLY A 95 -4.60 -23.44 1.31
N TRP A 96 -3.45 -23.48 2.00
CA TRP A 96 -3.22 -22.72 3.22
C TRP A 96 -2.42 -21.47 2.88
N GLU A 97 -2.86 -20.32 3.38
CA GLU A 97 -2.11 -19.09 3.18
C GLU A 97 -0.80 -19.16 3.96
N ASP A 98 0.30 -19.03 3.21
CA ASP A 98 1.67 -18.88 3.68
C ASP A 98 2.01 -17.40 3.89
N TYR A 99 3.14 -17.13 4.52
CA TYR A 99 3.52 -15.77 4.92
C TYR A 99 4.85 -15.32 4.28
N ILE A 100 4.87 -14.13 3.70
CA ILE A 100 6.03 -13.53 3.05
C ILE A 100 6.50 -12.31 3.87
N ILE A 101 7.80 -12.28 4.18
CA ILE A 101 8.44 -11.13 4.85
C ILE A 101 9.55 -10.58 3.97
N VAL A 102 9.37 -9.34 3.51
CA VAL A 102 10.47 -8.51 3.00
C VAL A 102 11.07 -7.75 4.17
N GLY A 103 12.31 -8.10 4.50
CA GLY A 103 13.02 -7.58 5.66
C GLY A 103 13.82 -6.31 5.39
N HIS A 104 14.90 -6.12 6.14
CA HIS A 104 15.76 -4.94 6.03
C HIS A 104 16.26 -4.73 4.58
N PRO A 105 16.10 -3.54 3.98
CA PRO A 105 16.47 -3.28 2.60
C PRO A 105 17.91 -3.70 2.25
N GLY A 106 18.04 -4.45 1.16
CA GLY A 106 19.27 -5.03 0.61
C GLY A 106 19.60 -6.43 1.13
N LYS A 107 18.80 -6.99 2.05
CA LYS A 107 18.99 -8.35 2.59
C LYS A 107 18.18 -9.40 1.83
N PRO A 108 18.51 -10.69 2.03
CA PRO A 108 17.62 -11.78 1.63
C PRO A 108 16.26 -11.66 2.30
N PHE A 109 15.23 -12.11 1.61
CA PHE A 109 13.86 -12.16 2.12
C PHE A 109 13.23 -13.52 1.84
N PHE A 110 12.15 -13.81 2.55
CA PHE A 110 11.75 -15.19 2.82
C PHE A 110 10.24 -15.36 2.83
N TRP A 111 9.80 -16.57 2.54
CA TRP A 111 8.46 -17.02 2.90
C TRP A 111 8.52 -18.08 4.02
N TYR A 112 7.43 -18.21 4.74
CA TYR A 112 7.23 -19.08 5.88
C TYR A 112 6.03 -19.97 5.58
N GLU A 113 6.24 -21.28 5.64
CA GLU A 113 5.24 -22.31 5.37
C GLU A 113 4.30 -22.46 6.55
N ASN A 114 3.00 -22.26 6.30
CA ASN A 114 1.96 -22.47 7.28
C ASN A 114 1.98 -23.93 7.76
N PRO A 115 2.06 -24.19 9.08
CA PRO A 115 2.20 -25.54 9.60
C PRO A 115 0.90 -26.36 9.50
N GLN A 116 -0.21 -25.75 9.05
CA GLN A 116 -1.54 -26.35 8.93
C GLN A 116 -2.05 -26.81 10.30
N ASN A 117 -2.16 -25.87 11.24
CA ASN A 117 -2.55 -26.10 12.64
C ASN A 117 -1.64 -27.07 13.42
N LYS A 118 -0.45 -27.40 12.91
CA LYS A 118 0.56 -28.17 13.66
C LYS A 118 1.35 -27.23 14.57
N GLU A 119 1.72 -27.73 15.74
CA GLU A 119 2.58 -26.98 16.66
C GLU A 119 3.99 -26.78 16.10
N GLY A 120 4.61 -25.66 16.48
CA GLY A 120 5.99 -25.33 16.15
C GLY A 120 6.13 -24.09 15.26
N HIS A 121 7.38 -23.63 15.11
CA HIS A 121 7.71 -22.53 14.20
C HIS A 121 7.56 -22.96 12.75
N TRP A 122 7.17 -22.00 11.91
CA TRP A 122 6.95 -22.16 10.49
C TRP A 122 8.27 -22.44 9.78
N LYS A 123 8.26 -23.27 8.74
CA LYS A 123 9.47 -23.54 7.97
C LYS A 123 9.78 -22.34 7.10
N LYS A 124 11.03 -21.89 7.11
CA LYS A 124 11.50 -20.69 6.41
C LYS A 124 12.27 -21.05 5.14
N TYR A 125 11.93 -20.42 4.02
CA TYR A 125 12.60 -20.61 2.74
C TYR A 125 13.00 -19.26 2.13
N GLU A 126 14.21 -19.18 1.56
CA GLU A 126 14.69 -17.96 0.89
C GLU A 126 13.98 -17.81 -0.45
N ILE A 127 13.34 -16.65 -0.66
CA ILE A 127 12.79 -16.27 -1.96
C ILE A 127 13.94 -15.77 -2.83
N TRP A 128 14.61 -14.71 -2.37
CA TRP A 128 15.71 -14.07 -3.09
C TRP A 128 16.69 -13.42 -2.12
N HIS A 129 17.89 -13.11 -2.60
CA HIS A 129 19.02 -12.70 -1.76
C HIS A 129 19.19 -11.19 -1.56
N SER A 130 18.39 -10.36 -2.25
CA SER A 130 18.41 -8.92 -2.07
C SER A 130 17.10 -8.27 -2.52
N GLY A 131 16.33 -7.72 -1.58
CA GLY A 131 15.21 -6.82 -1.84
C GLY A 131 15.51 -5.43 -1.27
N CYS A 132 15.63 -4.40 -2.11
CA CYS A 132 16.28 -3.13 -1.76
C CYS A 132 15.34 -1.97 -1.45
N ASN A 133 14.06 -2.11 -1.75
CA ASN A 133 13.09 -1.03 -1.60
C ASN A 133 12.50 -1.04 -0.19
N GLU A 134 12.11 0.13 0.30
CA GLU A 134 11.28 0.25 1.51
C GLU A 134 9.78 0.24 1.19
N SER A 135 9.43 0.26 -0.10
CA SER A 135 8.09 0.03 -0.63
C SER A 135 8.08 -1.08 -1.68
N PRO A 136 8.41 -2.33 -1.31
CA PRO A 136 8.18 -3.47 -2.21
C PRO A 136 6.68 -3.57 -2.50
N ILE A 137 6.33 -4.01 -3.72
CA ILE A 137 4.94 -4.16 -4.16
C ILE A 137 4.65 -5.65 -4.38
N PHE A 138 3.40 -6.05 -4.18
CA PHE A 138 2.92 -7.41 -4.42
C PHE A 138 1.65 -7.36 -5.25
N GLU A 139 1.81 -7.40 -6.57
CA GLU A 139 0.76 -7.14 -7.56
C GLU A 139 0.93 -8.07 -8.77
N ASP A 140 -0.18 -8.41 -9.44
CA ASP A 140 -0.18 -9.21 -10.66
C ASP A 140 0.27 -8.35 -11.84
N VAL A 141 1.56 -8.42 -12.16
CA VAL A 141 2.17 -7.64 -13.25
C VAL A 141 2.08 -8.40 -14.57
N THR A 142 2.10 -9.74 -14.51
CA THR A 142 2.09 -10.60 -15.70
C THR A 142 0.68 -10.83 -16.28
N GLY A 143 -0.37 -10.52 -15.51
CA GLY A 143 -1.77 -10.71 -15.86
C GLY A 143 -2.24 -12.17 -15.77
N ASP A 144 -1.52 -13.02 -15.04
CA ASP A 144 -1.83 -14.45 -14.90
C ASP A 144 -2.75 -14.77 -13.70
N GLY A 145 -3.08 -13.76 -12.90
CA GLY A 145 -3.89 -13.85 -11.68
C GLY A 145 -3.07 -14.20 -10.43
N ILE A 146 -1.75 -14.31 -10.53
CA ILE A 146 -0.81 -14.54 -9.43
C ILE A 146 -0.01 -13.24 -9.24
N PRO A 147 0.13 -12.74 -8.01
CA PRO A 147 0.92 -11.55 -7.74
C PRO A 147 2.42 -11.83 -7.74
N GLU A 148 3.19 -10.88 -8.27
CA GLU A 148 4.64 -10.86 -8.24
C GLU A 148 5.16 -9.93 -7.14
N LEU A 149 6.31 -10.29 -6.56
CA LEU A 149 7.07 -9.36 -5.70
C LEU A 149 7.93 -8.43 -6.55
N ILE A 150 7.57 -7.15 -6.60
CA ILE A 150 8.32 -6.12 -7.33
C ILE A 150 9.36 -5.49 -6.40
N VAL A 151 10.64 -5.70 -6.71
CA VAL A 151 11.78 -5.32 -5.89
C VAL A 151 13.02 -4.99 -6.71
N GLY A 152 13.86 -4.15 -6.12
CA GLY A 152 15.22 -3.85 -6.56
C GLY A 152 16.19 -4.84 -5.97
N SER A 153 17.14 -5.29 -6.78
CA SER A 153 18.25 -6.13 -6.38
C SER A 153 19.57 -5.41 -6.59
N GLN A 154 20.20 -5.04 -5.47
CA GLN A 154 21.43 -4.25 -5.46
C GLN A 154 22.63 -4.99 -6.06
N PRO A 155 22.86 -6.30 -5.79
CA PRO A 155 23.95 -7.05 -6.40
C PRO A 155 23.87 -7.08 -7.93
N GLU A 156 22.65 -7.20 -8.46
CA GLU A 156 22.35 -7.14 -9.90
C GLU A 156 22.32 -5.70 -10.43
N SER A 157 22.14 -4.71 -9.56
CA SER A 157 21.90 -3.29 -9.90
C SER A 157 20.70 -3.11 -10.84
N GLN A 158 19.66 -3.93 -10.62
CA GLN A 158 18.47 -4.00 -11.44
C GLN A 158 17.21 -3.96 -10.57
N PHE A 159 16.15 -3.42 -11.14
CA PHE A 159 14.80 -3.44 -10.63
C PHE A 159 13.99 -4.42 -11.46
N GLY A 160 13.06 -5.12 -10.83
CA GLY A 160 12.38 -6.23 -11.45
C GLY A 160 11.32 -6.83 -10.55
N TYR A 161 10.89 -8.02 -10.92
CA TYR A 161 9.89 -8.75 -10.19
C TYR A 161 10.29 -10.22 -10.00
N ILE A 162 9.63 -10.88 -9.07
CA ILE A 162 9.83 -12.30 -8.76
C ILE A 162 8.46 -12.96 -8.66
N GLU A 163 8.22 -13.91 -9.55
CA GLU A 163 7.01 -14.72 -9.61
C GLU A 163 6.98 -15.78 -8.50
N ILE A 164 5.78 -16.11 -8.02
CA ILE A 164 5.57 -17.30 -7.19
C ILE A 164 5.72 -18.53 -8.09
N PRO A 165 6.70 -19.41 -7.82
CA PRO A 165 6.97 -20.51 -8.73
C PRO A 165 5.91 -21.61 -8.61
N ALA A 166 5.94 -22.56 -9.55
CA ALA A 166 5.12 -23.77 -9.46
C ALA A 166 5.32 -24.51 -8.13
N LYS A 167 4.28 -25.22 -7.69
CA LYS A 167 4.23 -25.97 -6.42
C LYS A 167 5.49 -26.78 -6.08
N ASP A 168 6.06 -27.52 -7.02
CA ASP A 168 7.25 -28.36 -6.78
C ASP A 168 8.56 -27.56 -6.67
N LYS A 169 8.48 -26.25 -6.85
CA LYS A 169 9.57 -25.27 -6.84
C LYS A 169 9.42 -24.19 -5.76
N ALA A 170 8.31 -24.16 -5.02
CA ALA A 170 8.05 -23.18 -3.97
C ALA A 170 9.20 -23.06 -2.94
N THR A 171 9.84 -24.17 -2.59
CA THR A 171 10.95 -24.21 -1.61
C THR A 171 12.34 -23.96 -2.21
N ASP A 172 12.45 -23.94 -3.54
CA ASP A 172 13.69 -23.56 -4.22
C ASP A 172 13.87 -22.02 -4.10
N LYS A 173 15.07 -21.52 -4.41
CA LYS A 173 15.27 -20.08 -4.57
C LYS A 173 14.55 -19.61 -5.84
N TRP A 174 13.75 -18.55 -5.73
CA TRP A 174 12.92 -18.06 -6.84
C TRP A 174 13.76 -17.32 -7.89
N VAL A 175 13.14 -17.07 -9.04
CA VAL A 175 13.81 -16.43 -10.19
C VAL A 175 13.49 -14.94 -10.20
N PHE A 176 14.53 -14.11 -10.28
CA PHE A 176 14.40 -12.68 -10.48
C PHE A 176 14.33 -12.35 -11.97
N THR A 177 13.23 -11.75 -12.40
CA THR A 177 13.05 -11.24 -13.75
C THR A 177 13.36 -9.74 -13.76
N ALA A 178 14.43 -9.38 -14.46
CA ALA A 178 14.85 -7.99 -14.54
C ALA A 178 13.96 -7.18 -15.48
N VAL A 179 13.50 -6.04 -14.99
CA VAL A 179 12.75 -5.02 -15.74
C VAL A 179 13.70 -3.91 -16.18
N SER A 180 14.56 -3.43 -15.28
CA SER A 180 15.56 -2.43 -15.62
C SER A 180 16.88 -3.06 -16.07
N ARG A 181 17.57 -2.38 -16.98
CA ARG A 181 18.97 -2.69 -17.30
C ARG A 181 19.86 -2.33 -16.11
N PRO A 182 21.01 -3.01 -15.91
CA PRO A 182 21.99 -2.58 -14.91
C PRO A 182 22.41 -1.14 -15.19
N GLY A 183 22.30 -0.28 -14.18
CA GLY A 183 22.45 1.16 -14.36
C GLY A 183 22.80 1.87 -13.06
N ASP A 184 22.67 3.20 -13.03
CA ASP A 184 22.79 3.96 -11.78
C ASP A 184 21.67 3.52 -10.83
N PRO A 185 22.00 2.88 -9.69
CA PRO A 185 21.00 2.39 -8.76
C PRO A 185 20.06 3.49 -8.26
N GLY A 186 20.53 4.74 -8.21
CA GLY A 186 19.77 5.89 -7.74
C GLY A 186 18.64 6.33 -8.67
N THR A 187 18.61 5.86 -9.92
CA THR A 187 17.60 6.29 -10.92
C THR A 187 16.88 5.13 -11.61
N ASN A 188 17.25 3.88 -11.32
CA ASN A 188 16.66 2.69 -11.95
C ASN A 188 15.88 1.77 -10.98
N GLY A 189 15.61 2.24 -9.76
CA GLY A 189 14.84 1.50 -8.74
C GLY A 189 15.63 0.48 -7.90
N SER A 190 16.94 0.32 -8.13
CA SER A 190 17.74 -0.76 -7.51
C SER A 190 18.65 -0.34 -6.34
N HIS A 191 18.69 0.95 -5.99
CA HIS A 191 19.45 1.43 -4.82
C HIS A 191 18.92 0.81 -3.52
N ARG A 192 19.81 0.57 -2.56
CA ARG A 192 19.41 0.14 -1.21
C ARG A 192 18.69 1.30 -0.51
N TYR A 193 17.48 1.06 -0.01
CA TYR A 193 16.56 2.10 0.47
C TYR A 193 16.00 2.97 -0.66
N TYR A 194 15.72 2.37 -1.82
CA TYR A 194 14.93 3.08 -2.85
C TYR A 194 13.46 3.10 -2.44
N HIS A 195 12.79 4.21 -2.71
CA HIS A 195 11.38 4.44 -2.39
C HIS A 195 10.64 4.90 -3.64
N GLY A 196 9.30 4.84 -3.60
CA GLY A 196 8.44 5.35 -4.65
C GLY A 196 8.16 4.34 -5.75
N ASN A 197 8.00 3.07 -5.41
CA ASN A 197 7.54 2.10 -6.40
C ASN A 197 6.02 2.25 -6.62
N GLY A 198 5.56 1.98 -7.83
CA GLY A 198 4.15 1.78 -8.20
C GLY A 198 4.00 0.73 -9.29
N ALA A 199 2.77 0.26 -9.51
CA ALA A 199 2.40 -0.58 -10.63
C ALA A 199 1.02 -0.16 -11.16
N GLY A 200 0.84 -0.16 -12.48
CA GLY A 200 -0.42 0.19 -13.13
C GLY A 200 -0.27 0.37 -14.64
N ASP A 201 -1.35 0.24 -15.40
CA ASP A 201 -1.38 0.41 -16.86
C ASP A 201 -1.33 1.91 -17.22
N LEU A 202 -0.14 2.49 -17.28
CA LEU A 202 0.03 3.94 -17.42
C LEU A 202 -0.27 4.41 -18.86
N ASN A 203 0.03 3.56 -19.85
CA ASN A 203 -0.18 3.87 -21.26
C ASN A 203 -1.51 3.37 -21.85
N GLN A 204 -2.33 2.70 -21.03
CA GLN A 204 -3.64 2.14 -21.38
C GLN A 204 -3.58 1.08 -22.49
N ASP A 205 -2.51 0.29 -22.55
CA ASP A 205 -2.39 -0.84 -23.47
C ASP A 205 -2.96 -2.15 -22.90
N GLY A 206 -3.42 -2.13 -21.66
CA GLY A 206 -4.01 -3.26 -20.94
C GLY A 206 -3.00 -4.14 -20.22
N LEU A 207 -1.71 -3.76 -20.20
CA LEU A 207 -0.65 -4.42 -19.45
C LEU A 207 -0.22 -3.56 -18.26
N ILE A 208 0.22 -4.20 -17.18
CA ILE A 208 0.62 -3.48 -15.97
C ILE A 208 2.07 -3.04 -16.10
N ASP A 209 2.28 -1.72 -16.11
CA ASP A 209 3.61 -1.12 -16.09
C ASP A 209 4.14 -1.02 -14.65
N ILE A 210 5.45 -0.80 -14.52
CA ILE A 210 6.10 -0.60 -13.22
C ILE A 210 6.72 0.79 -13.16
N LEU A 211 6.40 1.53 -12.10
CA LEU A 211 6.72 2.94 -11.95
C LEU A 211 7.74 3.17 -10.84
N ILE A 212 8.60 4.17 -11.07
CA ILE A 212 9.48 4.79 -10.07
C ILE A 212 9.35 6.32 -10.17
N PRO A 213 9.85 7.14 -9.24
CA PRO A 213 9.67 8.60 -9.32
C PRO A 213 10.43 9.26 -10.48
N HIS A 214 11.32 8.51 -11.13
CA HIS A 214 12.19 8.93 -12.23
C HIS A 214 11.69 8.50 -13.62
N GLY A 215 10.56 7.79 -13.69
CA GLY A 215 10.03 7.25 -14.93
C GLY A 215 9.28 5.95 -14.71
N TRP A 216 8.84 5.35 -15.81
CA TRP A 216 8.15 4.07 -15.80
C TRP A 216 8.78 3.09 -16.78
N TYR A 217 8.65 1.82 -16.48
CA TYR A 217 9.05 0.72 -17.34
C TYR A 217 7.81 0.16 -17.99
N GLN A 218 7.72 0.31 -19.31
CA GLN A 218 6.63 -0.20 -20.12
C GLN A 218 6.69 -1.72 -20.20
N HIS A 219 5.57 -2.37 -19.90
CA HIS A 219 5.43 -3.82 -20.06
C HIS A 219 5.55 -4.20 -21.54
N PRO A 220 6.37 -5.20 -21.90
CA PRO A 220 6.46 -5.67 -23.28
C PRO A 220 5.16 -6.35 -23.73
N ALA A 221 4.72 -6.08 -24.96
CA ALA A 221 3.52 -6.72 -25.53
C ALA A 221 3.66 -8.23 -25.77
N GLU A 222 4.89 -8.75 -25.84
CA GLU A 222 5.17 -10.18 -25.93
C GLU A 222 5.90 -10.65 -24.68
N ASP A 223 5.54 -11.85 -24.22
CA ASP A 223 6.20 -12.50 -23.10
C ASP A 223 7.71 -12.66 -23.33
N GLY A 224 8.51 -12.35 -22.30
CA GLY A 224 9.96 -12.30 -22.38
C GLY A 224 10.54 -11.16 -23.23
N GLY A 225 9.72 -10.20 -23.66
CA GLY A 225 10.17 -8.99 -24.36
C GLY A 225 11.00 -8.04 -23.48
N GLU A 226 11.61 -7.03 -24.11
CA GLU A 226 12.37 -6.01 -23.38
C GLU A 226 11.45 -4.91 -22.85
N TRP A 227 11.54 -4.64 -21.55
CA TRP A 227 10.90 -3.50 -20.90
C TRP A 227 11.55 -2.18 -21.35
N VAL A 228 10.73 -1.22 -21.76
CA VAL A 228 11.21 0.09 -22.26
C VAL A 228 11.06 1.13 -21.16
N PHE A 229 12.16 1.80 -20.80
CA PHE A 229 12.12 2.87 -19.81
C PHE A 229 11.75 4.21 -20.44
N HIS A 230 10.73 4.85 -19.88
CA HIS A 230 10.23 6.17 -20.26
C HIS A 230 10.47 7.14 -19.10
N PRO A 231 11.41 8.09 -19.24
CA PRO A 231 11.80 8.96 -18.14
C PRO A 231 10.77 10.07 -17.89
N TYR A 232 10.50 10.34 -16.61
CA TYR A 232 9.84 11.55 -16.14
C TYR A 232 10.48 12.00 -14.81
N THR A 233 10.06 13.14 -14.28
CA THR A 233 10.44 13.55 -12.91
C THR A 233 9.18 13.93 -12.15
N LEU A 234 8.80 13.14 -11.14
CA LEU A 234 7.72 13.50 -10.23
C LEU A 234 8.23 14.52 -9.19
N GLY A 235 8.42 15.75 -9.65
CA GLY A 235 8.96 16.87 -8.89
C GLY A 235 8.16 18.15 -9.08
N LYS A 236 8.52 19.21 -8.34
CA LYS A 236 7.92 20.54 -8.58
C LYS A 236 8.39 21.11 -9.92
N PRO A 237 7.68 22.09 -10.50
CA PRO A 237 8.09 22.71 -11.75
C PRO A 237 9.53 23.21 -11.72
N GLY A 238 10.36 22.67 -12.62
CA GLY A 238 11.78 23.01 -12.75
C GLY A 238 12.73 22.25 -11.83
N GLU A 239 12.25 21.28 -11.04
CA GLU A 239 13.13 20.38 -10.28
C GLU A 239 13.65 19.24 -11.18
N GLU A 240 14.96 18.97 -11.06
CA GLU A 240 15.62 17.90 -11.83
C GLU A 240 15.53 16.54 -11.14
N ASN A 241 15.31 16.53 -9.81
CA ASN A 241 15.17 15.31 -9.02
C ASN A 241 13.73 15.17 -8.53
N PRO A 242 13.20 13.94 -8.39
CA PRO A 242 11.88 13.74 -7.84
C PRO A 242 11.77 14.17 -6.37
N LEU A 243 10.54 14.45 -5.96
CA LEU A 243 10.18 14.60 -4.55
C LEU A 243 10.42 13.27 -3.79
N PRO A 244 10.51 13.30 -2.45
CA PRO A 244 10.84 12.12 -1.63
C PRO A 244 9.68 11.12 -1.56
N ALA A 245 9.46 10.40 -2.65
CA ALA A 245 8.37 9.43 -2.83
C ALA A 245 8.40 8.29 -1.82
N ALA A 246 7.25 7.68 -1.55
CA ALA A 246 7.12 6.41 -0.84
C ALA A 246 6.36 5.36 -1.66
N ASN A 247 5.07 5.58 -1.94
CA ASN A 247 4.30 4.79 -2.89
C ASN A 247 3.78 5.66 -4.04
N LEU A 248 3.57 5.03 -5.19
CA LEU A 248 2.91 5.61 -6.36
C LEU A 248 1.65 4.80 -6.68
N HIS A 249 0.55 5.48 -6.97
CA HIS A 249 -0.71 4.88 -7.41
C HIS A 249 -1.14 5.50 -8.73
N VAL A 250 -1.54 4.65 -9.68
CA VAL A 250 -1.92 5.04 -11.05
C VAL A 250 -3.43 4.99 -11.19
N GLN A 251 -4.03 6.09 -11.62
CA GLN A 251 -5.47 6.17 -11.91
C GLN A 251 -5.79 7.46 -12.67
N ASP A 252 -6.72 7.41 -13.62
CA ASP A 252 -7.36 8.61 -14.19
C ASP A 252 -8.18 9.36 -13.12
N PHE A 253 -7.60 10.43 -12.53
CA PHE A 253 -8.24 11.17 -11.44
C PHE A 253 -9.09 12.34 -11.94
N ASP A 254 -8.80 12.92 -13.10
CA ASP A 254 -9.55 14.08 -13.62
C ASP A 254 -10.61 13.71 -14.70
N LEU A 255 -10.64 12.45 -15.13
CA LEU A 255 -11.54 11.84 -16.11
C LEU A 255 -11.35 12.36 -17.54
N ASP A 256 -10.14 12.75 -17.89
CA ASP A 256 -9.77 13.19 -19.24
C ASP A 256 -9.38 12.02 -20.16
N GLY A 257 -9.06 10.86 -19.59
CA GLY A 257 -8.77 9.62 -20.28
C GLY A 257 -7.28 9.32 -20.43
N ASP A 258 -6.37 10.01 -19.74
CA ASP A 258 -5.04 9.49 -19.43
C ASP A 258 -4.90 9.07 -17.96
N GLN A 259 -3.81 8.37 -17.63
CA GLN A 259 -3.59 7.90 -16.26
C GLN A 259 -2.66 8.85 -15.53
N ASP A 260 -3.13 9.33 -14.38
CA ASP A 260 -2.39 10.18 -13.46
C ASP A 260 -1.66 9.36 -12.39
N ILE A 261 -0.85 10.05 -11.58
CA ILE A 261 -0.12 9.45 -10.45
C ILE A 261 -0.42 10.19 -9.15
N VAL A 262 -0.87 9.48 -8.11
CA VAL A 262 -0.81 9.97 -6.72
C VAL A 262 0.42 9.39 -6.02
N MET A 263 1.16 10.25 -5.32
CA MET A 263 2.40 9.91 -4.66
C MET A 263 2.38 10.31 -3.19
N SER A 264 2.77 9.35 -2.34
CA SER A 264 2.99 9.59 -0.91
C SER A 264 4.46 9.91 -0.61
N CYS A 265 4.78 10.31 0.62
CA CYS A 265 6.06 10.90 1.00
C CYS A 265 6.80 10.09 2.07
N ALA A 266 8.03 9.67 1.81
CA ALA A 266 8.83 8.89 2.75
C ALA A 266 9.34 9.72 3.93
N HIS A 267 10.15 10.77 3.67
CA HIS A 267 10.96 11.43 4.70
C HIS A 267 10.75 12.96 4.77
N ALA A 268 9.63 13.46 4.26
CA ALA A 268 9.30 14.89 4.31
C ALA A 268 7.79 15.10 4.53
N TYR A 269 7.27 16.27 4.16
CA TYR A 269 5.84 16.59 4.16
C TYR A 269 5.33 16.52 2.73
N GLY A 270 4.15 15.92 2.54
CA GLY A 270 3.54 15.88 1.22
C GLY A 270 2.66 14.67 0.96
N VAL A 271 1.61 14.92 0.20
CA VAL A 271 0.88 13.99 -0.64
C VAL A 271 0.63 14.77 -1.92
N TRP A 272 0.90 14.15 -3.07
CA TRP A 272 0.90 14.85 -4.36
C TRP A 272 0.09 14.10 -5.39
N TRP A 273 -0.55 14.86 -6.27
CA TRP A 273 -1.14 14.37 -7.51
C TRP A 273 -0.32 14.95 -8.66
N PHE A 274 0.02 14.08 -9.61
CA PHE A 274 0.70 14.41 -10.84
C PHE A 274 -0.26 14.11 -11.98
N GLU A 275 -0.82 15.18 -12.54
CA GLU A 275 -1.73 15.15 -13.68
C GLU A 275 -0.91 14.81 -14.92
N ASN A 276 -1.25 13.72 -15.60
CA ASN A 276 -0.64 13.44 -16.89
C ASN A 276 -1.26 14.39 -17.92
N LEU A 277 -0.42 15.04 -18.73
CA LEU A 277 -0.88 16.01 -19.73
C LEU A 277 -1.07 15.37 -21.10
N GLY A 278 -1.05 14.04 -21.17
CA GLY A 278 -1.17 13.27 -22.39
C GLY A 278 0.06 13.29 -23.31
N SER A 279 0.02 12.37 -24.28
CA SER A 279 1.10 12.12 -25.25
C SER A 279 1.45 13.34 -26.12
N GLU A 280 0.47 14.22 -26.39
CA GLU A 280 0.68 15.48 -27.11
C GLU A 280 1.63 16.44 -26.39
N ASN A 281 1.79 16.27 -25.07
CA ASN A 281 2.69 17.06 -24.23
C ASN A 281 3.99 16.31 -23.88
N ASN A 282 4.28 15.21 -24.60
CA ASN A 282 5.42 14.32 -24.36
C ASN A 282 5.39 13.66 -22.97
N ASP A 283 4.19 13.23 -22.52
CA ASP A 283 4.01 12.52 -21.26
C ASP A 283 4.55 13.31 -20.05
N GLN A 284 4.40 14.64 -20.12
CA GLN A 284 4.74 15.53 -19.01
C GLN A 284 3.67 15.46 -17.93
N PHE A 285 4.10 15.57 -16.68
CA PHE A 285 3.21 15.61 -15.53
C PHE A 285 3.14 17.02 -14.94
N GLU A 286 1.93 17.50 -14.64
CA GLU A 286 1.69 18.72 -13.87
C GLU A 286 1.58 18.41 -12.37
N TYR A 287 2.33 19.16 -11.56
CA TYR A 287 2.37 18.99 -10.11
C TYR A 287 1.19 19.65 -9.42
N HIS A 288 0.51 18.90 -8.55
CA HIS A 288 -0.51 19.38 -7.63
C HIS A 288 -0.24 18.89 -6.20
N LEU A 289 -0.33 19.81 -5.23
CA LEU A 289 -0.24 19.47 -3.82
C LEU A 289 -1.61 19.06 -3.28
N ILE A 290 -1.71 17.86 -2.72
CA ILE A 290 -2.91 17.40 -2.00
C ILE A 290 -2.84 17.85 -0.53
N ASP A 291 -1.76 17.50 0.17
CA ASP A 291 -1.61 17.80 1.59
C ASP A 291 -0.13 17.93 1.97
N GLU A 292 0.21 18.89 2.85
CA GLU A 292 1.53 19.02 3.47
C GLU A 292 1.44 19.27 4.99
N SER A 293 0.28 19.05 5.59
CA SER A 293 0.00 19.33 7.01
C SER A 293 0.66 18.35 7.98
N PHE A 294 1.07 17.17 7.50
CA PHE A 294 1.82 16.18 8.26
C PHE A 294 2.90 15.50 7.40
N SER A 295 3.85 14.86 8.08
CA SER A 295 5.04 14.27 7.45
C SER A 295 4.96 12.76 7.33
N GLN A 296 5.81 12.21 6.46
CA GLN A 296 6.13 10.79 6.35
C GLN A 296 4.88 9.93 6.06
N THR A 297 4.10 10.30 5.05
CA THR A 297 3.05 9.47 4.43
C THR A 297 3.67 8.26 3.72
N HIS A 298 4.21 7.36 4.52
CA HIS A 298 5.15 6.35 4.04
C HIS A 298 4.48 5.14 3.35
N ALA A 299 3.15 5.10 3.41
CA ALA A 299 2.31 4.14 2.71
C ALA A 299 0.97 4.78 2.33
N LEU A 300 0.33 4.31 1.27
CA LEU A 300 -1.05 4.65 0.90
C LEU A 300 -1.85 3.41 0.47
N GLU A 301 -3.17 3.50 0.56
CA GLU A 301 -4.12 2.47 0.15
C GLU A 301 -5.35 3.14 -0.50
N PHE A 302 -5.99 2.47 -1.46
CA PHE A 302 -7.15 3.02 -2.20
C PHE A 302 -8.39 2.12 -2.13
N TYR A 303 -9.42 2.57 -1.40
CA TYR A 303 -10.66 1.81 -1.14
C TYR A 303 -11.87 2.73 -1.07
N ASP A 304 -13.05 2.22 -1.41
CA ASP A 304 -14.33 2.97 -1.33
C ASP A 304 -14.79 3.04 0.13
N ILE A 305 -14.27 4.02 0.89
CA ILE A 305 -14.46 4.12 2.34
C ILE A 305 -15.90 4.54 2.66
N ASN A 306 -16.45 5.46 1.86
CA ASN A 306 -17.79 6.01 2.09
C ASN A 306 -18.92 5.20 1.40
N GLY A 307 -18.59 4.26 0.52
CA GLY A 307 -19.56 3.43 -0.21
C GLY A 307 -20.23 4.15 -1.39
N ASP A 308 -19.61 5.18 -1.95
CA ASP A 308 -20.14 5.94 -3.09
C ASP A 308 -19.79 5.32 -4.46
N GLY A 309 -19.00 4.25 -4.47
CA GLY A 309 -18.54 3.54 -5.66
C GLY A 309 -17.22 4.08 -6.23
N GLN A 310 -16.61 5.09 -5.62
CA GLN A 310 -15.29 5.60 -5.96
C GLN A 310 -14.28 5.23 -4.87
N LYS A 311 -13.05 4.90 -5.28
CA LYS A 311 -11.97 4.66 -4.32
C LYS A 311 -11.50 6.00 -3.74
N ASP A 312 -11.35 6.00 -2.43
CA ASP A 312 -10.76 7.05 -1.63
C ASP A 312 -9.32 6.71 -1.25
N LEU A 313 -8.49 7.72 -0.98
CA LEU A 313 -7.10 7.54 -0.54
C LEU A 313 -7.04 7.42 0.98
N VAL A 314 -6.39 6.41 1.53
CA VAL A 314 -6.06 6.27 2.95
C VAL A 314 -4.55 6.39 3.14
N THR A 315 -4.11 7.22 4.09
CA THR A 315 -2.68 7.31 4.46
C THR A 315 -2.51 7.90 5.86
N GLY A 316 -1.28 8.01 6.34
CA GLY A 316 -0.97 8.59 7.63
C GLY A 316 0.52 8.74 7.85
N LYS A 317 0.89 9.31 8.99
CA LYS A 317 2.30 9.49 9.35
C LYS A 317 2.93 8.18 9.81
N ARG A 318 4.10 7.83 9.27
CA ARG A 318 4.97 6.80 9.84
C ARG A 318 5.60 7.30 11.14
N PHE A 319 5.37 6.59 12.23
CA PHE A 319 5.99 6.93 13.51
C PHE A 319 7.48 6.56 13.50
N TYR A 320 8.35 7.57 13.62
CA TYR A 320 9.79 7.40 13.77
C TYR A 320 10.47 6.65 12.61
N ALA A 321 10.24 7.05 11.35
CA ALA A 321 10.87 6.43 10.17
C ALA A 321 12.39 6.26 10.36
N HIS A 322 13.16 7.36 10.43
CA HIS A 322 14.57 7.33 10.86
C HIS A 322 14.78 7.64 12.33
N ASN A 323 14.05 6.97 13.24
CA ASN A 323 14.10 7.21 14.69
C ASN A 323 13.79 8.67 15.07
N GLY A 324 12.93 9.32 14.28
CA GLY A 324 12.47 10.69 14.51
C GLY A 324 13.45 11.79 14.09
N ASN A 325 14.44 11.46 13.25
CA ASN A 325 15.42 12.42 12.73
C ASN A 325 14.99 13.12 11.43
N ASP A 326 13.96 12.61 10.76
CA ASP A 326 13.39 13.24 9.56
C ASP A 326 12.64 14.53 9.90
N PRO A 327 12.43 15.44 8.92
CA PRO A 327 11.43 16.50 9.01
C PRO A 327 10.10 15.98 9.56
N GLY A 328 9.60 16.60 10.63
CA GLY A 328 8.37 16.19 11.30
C GLY A 328 8.45 14.83 12.02
N GLY A 329 9.63 14.21 12.14
CA GLY A 329 9.87 12.93 12.81
C GLY A 329 9.20 12.80 14.18
N LYS A 330 9.10 13.91 14.92
CA LYS A 330 8.55 13.98 16.29
C LYS A 330 7.20 14.69 16.38
N ASP A 331 6.62 15.08 15.25
CA ASP A 331 5.29 15.67 15.21
C ASP A 331 4.23 14.63 15.58
N GLU A 332 3.02 15.09 15.86
CA GLU A 332 1.87 14.25 16.16
C GLU A 332 1.64 13.22 15.05
N VAL A 333 1.34 11.98 15.45
CA VAL A 333 1.03 10.89 14.52
C VAL A 333 -0.46 10.95 14.22
N VAL A 334 -0.79 11.17 12.95
CA VAL A 334 -2.15 11.33 12.43
C VAL A 334 -2.38 10.42 11.24
N MET A 335 -3.66 10.15 10.94
CA MET A 335 -4.11 9.37 9.79
C MET A 335 -5.32 10.05 9.17
N PHE A 336 -5.44 9.96 7.86
CA PHE A 336 -6.52 10.54 7.07
C PHE A 336 -6.99 9.56 6.02
N TRP A 337 -8.26 9.64 5.69
CA TRP A 337 -8.71 9.27 4.36
C TRP A 337 -9.13 10.54 3.61
N TYR A 338 -8.99 10.53 2.29
CA TYR A 338 -9.34 11.65 1.43
C TYR A 338 -10.45 11.17 0.51
N GLU A 339 -11.63 11.77 0.68
CA GLU A 339 -12.74 11.56 -0.26
C GLU A 339 -12.34 12.14 -1.61
N ILE A 340 -12.34 11.31 -2.65
CA ILE A 340 -11.92 11.74 -3.99
C ILE A 340 -13.16 12.05 -4.84
N LYS A 341 -13.48 13.34 -4.98
CA LYS A 341 -14.56 13.79 -5.85
C LYS A 341 -14.02 14.11 -7.25
N ARG A 342 -14.41 13.28 -8.22
CA ARG A 342 -14.02 13.45 -9.62
C ARG A 342 -15.17 13.95 -10.46
N LYS A 343 -14.87 14.83 -11.42
CA LYS A 343 -15.87 15.33 -12.37
C LYS A 343 -15.20 15.75 -13.65
N LYS A 344 -15.63 15.14 -14.76
CA LYS A 344 -15.10 15.38 -16.10
C LYS A 344 -14.93 16.88 -16.41
N GLY A 345 -13.72 17.25 -16.82
CA GLY A 345 -13.32 18.62 -17.16
C GLY A 345 -13.07 19.51 -15.95
N GLN A 346 -12.81 18.93 -14.79
CA GLN A 346 -12.37 19.59 -13.57
C GLN A 346 -11.30 18.71 -12.90
N ALA A 347 -10.28 19.35 -12.33
CA ALA A 347 -9.33 18.64 -11.47
C ALA A 347 -10.07 17.91 -10.32
N PRO A 348 -9.59 16.73 -9.89
CA PRO A 348 -10.10 16.03 -8.71
C PRO A 348 -10.03 16.91 -7.47
N GLU A 349 -11.04 16.77 -6.60
CA GLU A 349 -11.02 17.35 -5.26
C GLU A 349 -10.72 16.23 -4.24
N PHE A 350 -9.66 16.42 -3.45
CA PHE A 350 -9.28 15.55 -2.35
C PHE A 350 -9.73 16.18 -1.03
N ILE A 351 -10.79 15.63 -0.41
CA ILE A 351 -11.37 16.20 0.80
C ILE A 351 -10.88 15.39 2.01
N PRO A 352 -10.07 15.99 2.90
CA PRO A 352 -9.48 15.26 4.02
C PRO A 352 -10.51 14.99 5.12
N HIS A 353 -10.50 13.77 5.63
CA HIS A 353 -11.26 13.31 6.79
C HIS A 353 -10.30 12.61 7.74
N GLU A 354 -10.18 13.15 8.96
CA GLU A 354 -9.25 12.59 9.94
C GLU A 354 -9.77 11.26 10.51
N ILE A 355 -8.92 10.23 10.49
CA ILE A 355 -9.16 8.97 11.19
C ILE A 355 -8.66 9.17 12.63
N VAL A 356 -9.51 9.72 13.49
CA VAL A 356 -9.15 10.07 14.89
C VAL A 356 -8.62 8.86 15.67
N ALA A 357 -9.16 7.66 15.41
CA ALA A 357 -8.71 6.42 16.02
C ALA A 357 -7.27 6.02 15.62
N GLY A 358 -6.77 6.56 14.50
CA GLY A 358 -5.41 6.38 13.99
C GLY A 358 -4.37 7.26 14.67
N ARG A 359 -4.78 8.22 15.52
CA ARG A 359 -3.84 9.01 16.32
C ARG A 359 -2.95 8.12 17.19
N ASP A 360 -1.67 8.48 17.29
CA ASP A 360 -0.64 7.75 18.03
C ASP A 360 -0.33 6.32 17.53
N THR A 361 -0.91 5.88 16.40
CA THR A 361 -0.52 4.64 15.69
C THR A 361 0.20 4.97 14.40
N GLY A 362 -0.51 5.62 13.47
CA GLY A 362 -0.01 5.95 12.14
C GLY A 362 0.19 4.71 11.27
N VAL A 363 0.82 4.91 10.12
CA VAL A 363 1.14 3.83 9.18
C VAL A 363 2.55 3.27 9.42
N GLY A 364 2.83 2.09 8.87
CA GLY A 364 4.18 1.55 8.75
C GLY A 364 4.82 1.95 7.41
N THR A 365 5.71 1.10 6.90
CA THR A 365 6.11 1.10 5.48
C THR A 365 5.07 0.44 4.59
N GLN A 366 4.13 -0.30 5.17
CA GLN A 366 3.00 -0.94 4.49
C GLN A 366 1.87 -1.17 5.51
N PHE A 367 0.61 -1.13 5.08
CA PHE A 367 -0.56 -1.50 5.88
C PHE A 367 -1.61 -2.18 4.99
N GLN A 368 -2.74 -2.64 5.54
CA GLN A 368 -3.82 -3.21 4.73
C GLN A 368 -5.18 -2.65 5.15
N VAL A 369 -6.07 -2.57 4.16
CA VAL A 369 -7.46 -2.18 4.35
C VAL A 369 -8.35 -3.30 3.82
N ARG A 370 -9.17 -3.91 4.70
CA ARG A 370 -10.06 -5.04 4.37
C ARG A 370 -11.29 -5.02 5.27
N ASP A 371 -12.33 -5.75 4.89
CA ASP A 371 -13.44 -6.06 5.80
C ASP A 371 -13.01 -7.19 6.75
N PHE A 372 -12.74 -6.86 8.02
CA PHE A 372 -12.26 -7.83 9.01
C PHE A 372 -13.39 -8.53 9.75
N ASN A 373 -14.55 -7.90 9.85
CA ASN A 373 -15.65 -8.36 10.70
C ASN A 373 -16.83 -8.94 9.87
N GLY A 374 -16.79 -8.82 8.54
CA GLY A 374 -17.79 -9.30 7.60
C GLY A 374 -19.02 -8.40 7.43
N ASP A 375 -18.95 -7.13 7.83
CA ASP A 375 -20.06 -6.17 7.73
C ASP A 375 -20.12 -5.42 6.38
N GLY A 376 -19.15 -5.65 5.51
CA GLY A 376 -19.02 -5.00 4.20
C GLY A 376 -18.36 -3.64 4.23
N LEU A 377 -17.83 -3.19 5.39
CA LEU A 377 -17.06 -1.96 5.54
C LEU A 377 -15.56 -2.23 5.50
N TYR A 378 -14.79 -1.21 5.15
CA TYR A 378 -13.34 -1.30 5.09
C TYR A 378 -12.70 -0.87 6.41
N ASP A 379 -12.12 -1.84 7.11
CA ASP A 379 -11.32 -1.69 8.32
C ASP A 379 -9.82 -1.57 7.97
N ILE A 380 -9.01 -1.09 8.90
CA ILE A 380 -7.59 -0.81 8.68
C ILE A 380 -6.74 -1.57 9.69
N ILE A 381 -5.79 -2.39 9.22
CA ILE A 381 -4.79 -3.03 10.09
C ILE A 381 -3.44 -2.35 9.92
N LEU A 382 -2.78 -2.09 11.04
CA LEU A 382 -1.53 -1.34 11.12
C LEU A 382 -0.49 -2.16 11.87
N GLY A 383 0.76 -2.18 11.37
CA GLY A 383 1.92 -2.72 12.07
C GLY A 383 3.10 -1.77 11.92
N ASN A 384 3.58 -1.22 13.03
CA ASN A 384 4.74 -0.33 13.04
C ASN A 384 5.39 -0.26 14.43
N LYS A 385 6.25 0.75 14.66
CA LYS A 385 6.91 1.04 15.95
C LYS A 385 5.96 1.30 17.14
N LYS A 386 4.66 1.46 16.90
CA LYS A 386 3.56 1.57 17.88
C LYS A 386 2.81 0.26 18.09
N GLY A 387 3.35 -0.84 17.59
CA GLY A 387 2.76 -2.17 17.70
C GLY A 387 1.76 -2.45 16.59
N VAL A 388 0.82 -3.36 16.87
CA VAL A 388 -0.17 -3.85 15.92
C VAL A 388 -1.56 -3.38 16.35
N ASN A 389 -2.26 -2.68 15.46
CA ASN A 389 -3.52 -2.02 15.77
C ASN A 389 -4.54 -2.23 14.65
N LEU A 390 -5.76 -2.62 15.01
CA LEU A 390 -6.91 -2.73 14.11
C LEU A 390 -7.86 -1.55 14.33
N LEU A 391 -8.23 -0.85 13.26
CA LEU A 391 -9.23 0.21 13.26
C LEU A 391 -10.46 -0.29 12.51
N VAL A 392 -11.51 -0.67 13.25
CA VAL A 392 -12.77 -1.14 12.67
C VAL A 392 -13.63 0.07 12.31
N GLN A 393 -14.09 0.16 11.06
CA GLN A 393 -15.01 1.21 10.63
C GLN A 393 -16.37 1.03 11.30
N GLU A 394 -16.96 2.13 11.76
CA GLU A 394 -18.31 2.18 12.33
C GLU A 394 -19.11 3.25 11.58
N ARG A 395 -20.41 2.97 11.39
CA ARG A 395 -21.36 3.85 10.73
C ARG A 395 -22.59 4.03 11.63
N ASP A 396 -22.92 5.29 11.93
CA ASP A 396 -24.01 5.68 12.86
C ASP A 396 -25.20 6.38 12.18
#